data_AF-A0A442Z0V1-F1
#
_entry.id   AF-A0A442Z0V1-F1
#
_cell.length_a   1.000
_cell.length_b   1.000
_cell.length_c   1.000
_cell.angle_alpha   90.00
_cell.angle_beta   90.00
_cell.angle_gamma   90.00
#
_symmetry.space_group_name_H-M   'P 1'
#
loop_
_entity.id
_entity.type
_entity.pdbx_description
1 polymer ?
#
loop_
_entity_poly.entity_id
_entity_poly.type
_entity_poly.pdbx_seq_one_letter_code
_entity_poly.pdbx_strand_id
1 'polypeptide(L)'
;MANEDRRIVIAGAGSIGCYAGGCLALAGRRVILLARPRIEEALRKDGLRATELARRMLAIDPEARSSMWDDLQRGRPTEIDELQGAILRLADREGTPAPLIKRVTALVRKAEQENHGSPGLTPEAISAGLRSA
;
A
#
# COMPACT_ATOMS: atom_id res chain seq x y z
N MET A 1 11.90 13.08 -15.72
CA MET A 1 10.92 13.82 -14.89
C MET A 1 9.68 12.94 -14.76
N ALA A 2 9.28 12.56 -13.55
CA ALA A 2 8.09 11.74 -13.36
C ALA A 2 6.86 12.58 -13.72
N ASN A 3 6.01 12.07 -14.62
CA ASN A 3 4.86 12.77 -15.19
C ASN A 3 3.97 13.39 -14.09
N GLU A 4 3.92 14.73 -14.01
CA GLU A 4 3.22 15.50 -12.97
C GLU A 4 1.69 15.29 -12.99
N ASP A 5 1.17 14.67 -14.06
CA ASP A 5 -0.25 14.35 -14.23
C ASP A 5 -0.69 12.98 -13.71
N ARG A 6 0.21 12.15 -13.15
CA ARG A 6 -0.18 10.84 -12.60
C ARG A 6 -0.99 11.02 -11.31
N ARG A 7 -2.26 10.60 -11.36
CA ARG A 7 -3.17 10.56 -10.20
C ARG A 7 -3.09 9.18 -9.53
N ILE A 8 -2.96 9.17 -8.20
CA ILE A 8 -2.97 7.96 -7.39
C ILE A 8 -4.39 7.74 -6.88
N VAL A 9 -5.01 6.60 -7.21
CA VAL A 9 -6.33 6.24 -6.70
C VAL A 9 -6.17 5.27 -5.54
N ILE A 10 -6.81 5.59 -4.41
CA ILE A 10 -6.89 4.69 -3.25
C ILE A 10 -8.31 4.16 -3.17
N ALA A 11 -8.46 2.86 -3.33
CA ALA A 11 -9.74 2.17 -3.19
C ALA A 11 -10.12 2.08 -1.70
N GLY A 12 -10.94 3.01 -1.23
CA GLY A 12 -11.46 3.06 0.13
C GLY A 12 -11.06 4.31 0.90
N ALA A 13 -12.04 5.10 1.34
CA ALA A 13 -11.88 6.25 2.24
C ALA A 13 -12.13 5.87 3.72
N GLY A 14 -11.63 4.71 4.14
CA GLY A 14 -11.59 4.30 5.55
C GLY A 14 -10.36 4.87 6.28
N SER A 15 -10.08 4.43 7.50
CA SER A 15 -8.94 4.93 8.29
C SER A 15 -7.60 4.83 7.55
N ILE A 16 -7.25 3.64 7.04
CA ILE A 16 -5.98 3.38 6.35
C ILE A 16 -5.90 4.15 5.04
N GLY A 17 -6.95 4.12 4.22
CA GLY A 17 -6.96 4.78 2.92
C GLY A 17 -6.91 6.30 3.01
N CYS A 18 -7.66 6.88 3.96
CA CYS A 18 -7.56 8.31 4.28
C CYS A 18 -6.17 8.68 4.79
N TYR A 19 -5.57 7.86 5.65
CA TYR A 19 -4.22 8.12 6.14
C TYR A 19 -3.18 8.08 5.02
N ALA A 20 -3.11 6.98 4.27
CA ALA A 20 -2.18 6.85 3.14
C ALA A 20 -2.40 7.96 2.10
N GLY A 21 -3.66 8.28 1.80
CA GLY A 21 -4.02 9.36 0.89
C GLY A 21 -3.62 10.74 1.41
N GLY A 22 -3.77 10.99 2.70
CA GLY A 22 -3.30 12.19 3.37
C GLY A 22 -1.77 12.35 3.28
N CYS A 23 -1.02 11.30 3.58
CA CYS A 23 0.46 11.33 3.45
C CYS A 23 0.92 11.58 2.02
N LEU A 24 0.32 10.91 1.04
CA LEU A 24 0.64 11.13 -0.37
C LEU A 24 0.28 12.55 -0.83
N ALA A 25 -0.86 13.09 -0.39
CA ALA A 25 -1.24 14.46 -0.67
C ALA A 25 -0.28 15.48 -0.04
N LEU A 26 0.15 15.25 1.22
CA LEU A 26 1.16 16.07 1.90
C LEU A 26 2.53 16.00 1.20
N ALA A 27 2.87 14.87 0.58
CA ALA A 27 4.05 14.72 -0.26
C ALA A 27 3.89 15.34 -1.67
N GLY A 28 2.83 16.11 -1.91
CA GLY A 28 2.58 16.80 -3.18
C GLY A 28 2.06 15.90 -4.31
N ARG A 29 1.57 14.69 -4.01
CA ARG A 29 0.98 13.81 -5.02
C ARG A 29 -0.51 14.08 -5.18
N ARG A 30 -1.02 14.00 -6.42
CA ARG A 30 -2.46 14.08 -6.70
C ARG A 30 -3.12 12.76 -6.34
N VAL A 31 -3.94 12.74 -5.29
CA VAL A 31 -4.61 11.53 -4.79
C VAL A 31 -6.13 11.65 -4.94
N ILE A 32 -6.76 10.54 -5.33
CA ILE A 32 -8.22 10.37 -5.35
C ILE A 32 -8.58 9.23 -4.40
N LEU A 33 -9.51 9.47 -3.47
CA LEU A 33 -10.08 8.43 -2.63
C LEU A 33 -11.40 7.94 -3.23
N LEU A 34 -11.54 6.63 -3.42
CA LEU A 34 -12.85 6.03 -3.71
C LEU A 34 -13.61 5.88 -2.40
N ALA A 35 -14.66 6.67 -2.24
CA ALA A 35 -15.47 6.76 -1.03
C ALA A 35 -16.92 6.33 -1.31
N ARG A 36 -17.62 5.85 -0.28
CA ARG A 36 -19.08 5.73 -0.33
C ARG A 36 -19.70 7.14 -0.27
N PRO A 37 -20.90 7.38 -0.84
CA PRO A 37 -21.49 8.72 -0.91
C PRO A 37 -21.50 9.49 0.41
N ARG A 38 -21.85 8.82 1.51
CA ARG A 38 -21.83 9.40 2.87
C ARG A 38 -20.45 9.92 3.31
N ILE A 39 -19.38 9.23 2.94
CA ILE A 39 -18.00 9.61 3.29
C ILE A 39 -17.49 10.70 2.32
N GLU A 40 -17.85 10.60 1.05
CA GLU A 40 -17.53 11.61 0.04
C GLU A 40 -18.09 12.99 0.41
N GLU A 41 -19.35 13.04 0.86
CA GLU A 41 -20.00 14.29 1.26
C GLU A 41 -19.33 14.93 2.47
N ALA A 42 -18.97 14.13 3.48
CA ALA A 42 -18.19 14.61 4.62
C ALA A 42 -16.81 15.14 4.20
N LEU A 43 -16.10 14.44 3.31
CA LEU A 43 -14.79 14.87 2.80
C LEU A 43 -14.87 16.13 1.95
N ARG A 44 -15.92 16.31 1.13
CA ARG A 44 -16.12 17.54 0.34
C ARG A 44 -16.42 18.74 1.21
N LYS A 45 -17.20 18.55 2.29
CA LYS A 45 -17.61 19.62 3.19
C LYS A 45 -16.47 20.08 4.11
N ASP A 46 -15.81 19.14 4.78
CA ASP A 46 -14.90 19.43 5.88
C ASP A 46 -13.42 19.18 5.54
N GLY A 47 -13.15 18.60 4.36
CA GLY A 47 -11.82 18.14 3.97
C GLY A 47 -11.37 16.91 4.78
N LEU A 48 -10.17 16.42 4.49
CA LEU A 48 -9.54 15.40 5.32
C LEU A 48 -8.77 16.08 6.46
N ARG A 49 -9.23 15.88 7.70
CA ARG A 49 -8.55 16.36 8.91
C ARG A 49 -8.04 15.17 9.73
N ALA A 50 -6.73 14.96 9.76
CA ALA A 50 -6.13 14.01 10.70
C ALA A 50 -6.26 14.59 12.12
N THR A 51 -7.10 13.97 12.96
CA THR A 51 -7.23 14.35 14.37
C THR A 51 -5.99 13.90 15.16
N GLU A 52 -5.78 14.46 16.36
CA GLU A 52 -4.68 14.07 17.26
C GLU A 52 -4.69 12.56 17.59
N LEU A 53 -5.86 11.90 17.59
CA LEU A 53 -5.97 10.44 17.70
C LEU A 53 -5.40 9.71 16.48
N ALA A 54 -5.67 10.20 15.26
CA ALA A 54 -5.00 9.70 14.08
C ALA A 54 -3.48 9.96 14.18
N ARG A 55 -3.03 11.11 14.69
CA ARG A 55 -1.60 11.39 14.93
C ARG A 55 -0.94 10.44 15.93
N ARG A 56 -1.66 10.01 16.98
CA ARG A 56 -1.17 9.01 17.95
C ARG A 56 -1.19 7.59 17.41
N MET A 57 -2.15 7.23 16.56
CA MET A 57 -2.09 6.01 15.75
C MET A 57 -0.89 6.01 14.78
N LEU A 58 -0.25 7.16 14.57
CA LEU A 58 0.93 7.38 13.72
C LEU A 58 2.23 7.58 14.48
N ALA A 59 2.21 7.49 15.81
CA ALA A 59 3.41 7.13 16.54
C ALA A 59 3.71 5.65 16.26
N ILE A 60 4.11 5.37 15.02
CA ILE A 60 4.66 4.09 14.63
C ILE A 60 6.01 4.05 15.34
N ASP A 61 6.11 3.15 16.32
CA ASP A 61 7.40 2.79 16.93
C ASP A 61 8.42 2.56 15.81
N PRO A 62 9.62 3.16 15.84
CA PRO A 62 10.67 2.87 14.85
C PRO A 62 10.94 1.38 14.66
N GLU A 63 10.68 0.58 15.70
CA GLU A 63 10.80 -0.87 15.68
C GLU A 63 9.51 -1.62 15.30
N ALA A 64 8.42 -0.91 15.00
CA ALA A 64 7.20 -1.54 14.51
C ALA A 64 7.47 -2.31 13.21
N ARG A 65 6.87 -3.48 13.10
CA ARG A 65 6.90 -4.35 11.92
C ARG A 65 5.48 -4.75 11.56
N SER A 66 5.26 -5.12 10.29
CA SER A 66 3.96 -5.60 9.85
C SER A 66 3.70 -7.02 10.38
N SER A 67 2.44 -7.42 10.50
CA SER A 67 2.08 -8.81 10.83
C SER A 67 2.69 -9.81 9.85
N MET A 68 2.72 -9.48 8.56
CA MET A 68 3.36 -10.28 7.53
C MET A 68 4.88 -10.39 7.71
N TRP A 69 5.54 -9.35 8.24
CA TRP A 69 6.94 -9.46 8.64
C TRP A 69 7.09 -10.45 9.81
N ASP A 70 6.24 -10.35 10.84
CA ASP A 70 6.27 -11.28 11.98
C ASP A 70 6.02 -12.73 11.55
N ASP A 71 5.11 -12.94 10.60
CA ASP A 71 4.83 -14.26 10.02
C ASP A 71 6.05 -14.83 9.32
N LEU A 72 6.73 -14.03 8.47
CA LEU A 72 7.96 -14.44 7.83
C LEU A 72 9.06 -14.77 8.85
N GLN A 73 9.25 -13.93 9.87
CA GLN A 73 10.25 -14.18 10.92
C GLN A 73 9.98 -15.47 11.70
N ARG A 74 8.71 -15.87 11.82
CA ARG A 74 8.27 -17.06 12.56
C ARG A 74 8.02 -18.27 11.67
N GLY A 75 8.27 -18.16 10.36
CA GLY A 75 8.01 -19.21 9.39
C GLY A 75 6.54 -19.61 9.27
N ARG A 76 5.62 -18.65 9.49
CA ARG A 76 4.18 -18.86 9.32
C ARG A 76 3.75 -18.46 7.91
N PRO A 77 2.69 -19.09 7.37
CA PRO A 77 2.05 -18.60 6.16
C PRO A 77 1.59 -17.15 6.32
N THR A 78 1.78 -16.33 5.30
CA THR A 78 1.33 -14.93 5.27
C THR A 78 0.00 -14.76 4.55
N GLU A 79 -0.63 -13.60 4.70
CA GLU A 79 -1.84 -13.20 3.96
C GLU A 79 -1.53 -12.56 2.58
N ILE A 80 -0.38 -12.89 1.96
CA ILE A 80 0.06 -12.19 0.73
C ILE A 80 -0.90 -12.41 -0.46
N ASP A 81 -1.50 -13.60 -0.55
CA ASP A 81 -2.37 -14.00 -1.66
C ASP A 81 -3.81 -13.47 -1.51
N GLU A 82 -4.22 -13.22 -0.27
CA GLU A 82 -5.47 -12.60 0.12
C GLU A 82 -5.38 -11.09 -0.11
N LEU A 83 -4.26 -10.46 0.25
CA LEU A 83 -4.08 -9.02 0.13
C LEU A 83 -3.60 -8.60 -1.27
N GLN A 84 -2.34 -8.88 -1.61
CA GLN A 84 -1.77 -8.47 -2.90
C GLN A 84 -2.30 -9.34 -4.04
N GLY A 85 -2.54 -10.63 -3.77
CA GLY A 85 -3.17 -11.52 -4.75
C GLY A 85 -4.58 -11.10 -5.15
N ALA A 86 -5.38 -10.50 -4.24
CA ALA A 86 -6.67 -9.92 -4.62
C ALA A 86 -6.53 -8.75 -5.60
N ILE A 87 -5.53 -7.90 -5.40
CA ILE A 87 -5.25 -6.78 -6.31
C ILE A 87 -4.80 -7.31 -7.68
N LEU A 88 -3.94 -8.34 -7.72
CA LEU A 88 -3.54 -8.97 -8.98
C LEU A 88 -4.73 -9.56 -9.73
N ARG A 89 -5.61 -10.31 -9.05
CA ARG A 89 -6.83 -10.85 -9.67
C ARG A 89 -7.73 -9.75 -10.23
N LEU A 90 -7.84 -8.60 -9.56
CA LEU A 90 -8.57 -7.45 -10.08
C LEU A 90 -7.87 -6.83 -11.29
N ALA A 91 -6.56 -6.64 -11.20
CA ALA A 91 -5.74 -6.09 -12.27
C ALA A 91 -5.82 -6.93 -13.56
N ASP A 92 -5.78 -8.26 -13.43
CA ASP A 92 -5.91 -9.20 -14.54
C ASP A 92 -7.31 -9.12 -15.20
N ARG A 93 -8.37 -9.03 -14.39
CA ARG A 93 -9.76 -8.88 -14.88
C ARG A 93 -9.97 -7.60 -15.68
N GLU A 94 -9.32 -6.52 -15.26
CA GLU A 94 -9.45 -5.20 -15.88
C GLU A 94 -8.35 -4.93 -16.93
N GLY A 95 -7.50 -5.92 -17.25
CA GLY A 95 -6.40 -5.76 -18.20
C GLY A 95 -5.37 -4.68 -17.81
N THR A 96 -5.26 -4.36 -16.52
CA THR A 96 -4.39 -3.30 -16.00
C THR A 96 -3.06 -3.89 -15.52
N PRO A 97 -1.90 -3.49 -16.06
CA PRO A 97 -0.62 -3.98 -15.55
C PRO A 97 -0.33 -3.54 -14.11
N ALA A 98 -0.06 -4.50 -13.22
CA ALA A 98 0.34 -4.25 -11.83
C ALA A 98 1.75 -4.81 -11.51
N PRO A 99 2.81 -4.35 -12.21
CA PRO A 99 4.13 -5.00 -12.17
C PRO A 99 4.81 -4.94 -10.80
N LEU A 100 4.65 -3.82 -10.07
CA LEU A 100 5.23 -3.69 -8.73
C LEU A 100 4.55 -4.63 -7.73
N ILE A 101 3.22 -4.73 -7.78
CA ILE A 101 2.45 -5.65 -6.92
C ILE A 101 2.86 -7.08 -7.22
N LYS A 102 2.95 -7.45 -8.50
CA LYS A 102 3.41 -8.78 -8.93
C LYS A 102 4.80 -9.11 -8.39
N ARG A 103 5.71 -8.14 -8.43
CA ARG A 103 7.07 -8.28 -7.91
C ARG A 103 7.08 -8.48 -6.39
N VAL A 104 6.33 -7.66 -5.64
CA VAL A 104 6.21 -7.78 -4.18
C VAL A 104 5.63 -9.14 -3.79
N THR A 105 4.53 -9.58 -4.41
CA THR A 105 3.94 -10.90 -4.17
C THR A 105 4.94 -12.03 -4.41
N ALA A 106 5.69 -11.99 -5.51
CA ALA A 106 6.69 -13.00 -5.82
C ALA A 106 7.84 -13.03 -4.79
N LEU A 107 8.28 -11.87 -4.32
CA LEU A 107 9.35 -11.78 -3.32
C LEU A 107 8.92 -12.32 -1.97
N VAL A 108 7.68 -12.05 -1.53
CA VAL A 108 7.14 -12.58 -0.27
C VAL A 108 6.96 -14.10 -0.36
N ARG A 109 6.37 -14.63 -1.44
CA ARG A 109 6.26 -16.08 -1.65
C ARG A 109 7.61 -16.79 -1.65
N LYS A 110 8.62 -16.16 -2.25
CA LYS A 110 9.99 -16.69 -2.21
C LYS A 110 10.52 -16.71 -0.77
N ALA A 111 10.31 -15.65 0.01
CA ALA A 111 10.73 -15.59 1.41
C ALA A 111 10.01 -16.64 2.27
N GLU A 112 8.72 -16.91 2.03
CA GLU A 112 7.98 -18.01 2.69
C GLU A 112 8.59 -19.39 2.37
N GLN A 113 8.97 -19.62 1.12
CA GLN A 113 9.58 -20.88 0.68
C GLN A 113 10.98 -21.08 1.26
N GLU A 114 11.78 -20.01 1.32
CA GLU A 114 13.15 -20.05 1.85
C GLU A 114 13.15 -20.12 3.39
N ASN A 115 12.09 -19.66 4.05
CA ASN A 115 11.90 -19.71 5.50
C ASN A 115 13.06 -19.09 6.30
N HIS A 116 13.68 -18.03 5.76
CA HIS A 116 14.80 -17.31 6.37
C HIS A 116 14.39 -15.94 6.95
N GLY A 117 13.08 -15.68 7.06
CA GLY A 117 12.56 -14.39 7.50
C GLY A 117 12.37 -13.39 6.37
N SER A 118 12.09 -12.14 6.75
CA SER A 118 11.90 -11.04 5.82
C SER A 118 13.20 -10.72 5.07
N PRO A 119 13.16 -10.54 3.74
CA PRO A 119 14.37 -10.42 2.92
C PRO A 119 15.10 -9.07 3.06
N GLY A 120 14.58 -8.12 3.86
CA GLY A 120 15.27 -6.86 4.19
C GLY A 120 15.59 -5.95 2.99
N LEU A 121 14.83 -6.08 1.90
CA LEU A 121 15.09 -5.36 0.65
C LEU A 121 14.74 -3.87 0.74
N THR A 122 15.56 -3.03 0.11
CA THR A 122 15.25 -1.60 -0.04
C THR A 122 14.15 -1.37 -1.09
N PRO A 123 13.41 -0.25 -1.03
CA PRO A 123 12.45 0.12 -2.07
C PRO A 123 13.06 0.15 -3.49
N GLU A 124 14.31 0.59 -3.60
CA GLU A 124 15.06 0.61 -4.86
C GLU A 124 15.33 -0.80 -5.38
N ALA A 125 15.69 -1.74 -4.49
CA ALA A 125 15.90 -3.13 -4.86
C ALA A 125 14.60 -3.83 -5.30
N ILE A 126 13.47 -3.47 -4.67
CA ILE A 126 12.14 -3.98 -5.04
C ILE A 126 11.73 -3.44 -6.42
N SER A 127 11.97 -2.15 -6.68
CA SER A 127 11.58 -1.47 -7.92
C SER A 127 12.61 -1.57 -9.06
N ALA A 128 13.78 -2.16 -8.80
CA ALA A 128 14.82 -2.35 -9.79
C ALA A 128 14.30 -3.12 -11.02
N GLY A 129 14.60 -2.60 -12.21
CA GLY A 129 14.14 -3.20 -13.47
C GLY A 129 12.67 -2.95 -13.83
N LEU A 130 11.89 -2.29 -12.98
CA LEU A 130 10.50 -1.90 -13.28
C LEU A 130 10.38 -0.51 -13.95
N ARG A 131 11.50 0.17 -14.23
CA ARG A 131 11.49 1.47 -14.92
C ARG A 131 11.40 1.29 -16.44
N SER A 132 10.21 1.60 -16.96
CA SER A 132 9.90 2.35 -18.20
C SER A 132 8.84 1.64 -19.06
N ALA A 133 7.58 1.88 -18.74
CA ALA A 133 6.48 2.01 -19.70
C ALA A 133 5.72 3.31 -19.38
#